data_AF-A0A6A6CGJ5-F1
#
_entry.id   AF-A0A6A6CGJ5-F1
#
_cell.length_a   1.000
_cell.length_b   1.000
_cell.length_c   1.000
_cell.angle_alpha   90.00
_cell.angle_beta   90.00
_cell.angle_gamma   90.00
#
_symmetry.space_group_name_H-M   'P 1'
#
loop_
_entity.id
_entity.type
_entity.pdbx_description
1 polymer ?
#
loop_
_entity_poly.entity_id
_entity_poly.type
_entity_poly.pdbx_seq_one_letter_code
_entity_poly.pdbx_strand_id
1 'polypeptide(L)'
;MPSSSKHETCQEQRLVDWYKVTYAHLFHAGLYKEANIVTNIFSNVLECDDADLCEVIESDQDLWNKMAMRCRNKAASDNVWYAADYMADTAACLFEFGRKKEGGEFCEWAEQLRDFAIQLLEQEEKEKERERWLRTYYVR
;
A
#
# COMPACT_ATOMS: atom_id res chain seq x y z
N MET A 1 26.91 18.14 18.28
CA MET A 1 25.47 17.84 18.12
C MET A 1 25.11 18.16 16.69
N PRO A 2 24.74 17.18 15.85
CA PRO A 2 24.04 17.46 14.61
C PRO A 2 22.54 17.54 14.87
N SER A 3 21.95 18.62 14.38
CA SER A 3 20.53 18.91 14.31
C SER A 3 19.88 18.15 13.16
N SER A 4 18.74 17.51 13.45
CA SER A 4 17.53 17.44 12.61
C SER A 4 17.74 17.56 11.08
N SER A 5 17.94 16.43 10.41
CA SER A 5 17.70 16.30 8.97
C SER A 5 16.50 15.38 8.78
N LYS A 6 15.30 15.94 8.67
CA LYS A 6 14.10 15.17 8.29
C LYS A 6 14.26 14.79 6.81
N HIS A 7 14.44 13.51 6.50
CA HIS A 7 14.37 12.91 5.16
C HIS A 7 15.43 13.37 4.12
N GLU A 8 16.67 13.67 4.52
CA GLU A 8 17.68 14.19 3.59
C GLU A 8 18.45 13.10 2.83
N THR A 9 18.28 11.83 3.18
CA THR A 9 18.93 10.75 2.43
C THR A 9 18.07 10.33 1.24
N CYS A 10 18.70 10.03 0.10
CA CYS A 10 18.01 9.48 -1.07
C CYS A 10 17.25 8.18 -0.76
N GLN A 11 17.62 7.51 0.33
CA GLN A 11 17.02 6.28 0.84
C GLN A 11 15.68 6.57 1.51
N GLU A 12 15.65 7.51 2.45
CA GLU A 12 14.41 7.95 3.12
C GLU A 12 13.41 8.51 2.12
N GLN A 13 13.85 9.31 1.15
CA GLN A 13 12.97 9.84 0.11
C GLN A 13 12.31 8.72 -0.69
N ARG A 14 13.07 7.66 -1.04
CA ARG A 14 12.54 6.51 -1.78
C ARG A 14 11.54 5.70 -0.96
N LEU A 15 11.80 5.52 0.34
CA LEU A 15 10.87 4.88 1.26
C LEU A 15 9.57 5.68 1.39
N VAL A 16 9.66 7.01 1.47
CA VAL A 16 8.51 7.90 1.47
C VAL A 16 7.70 7.79 0.16
N ASP A 17 8.37 7.74 -0.99
CA ASP A 17 7.69 7.59 -2.27
C ASP A 17 6.94 6.24 -2.36
N TRP A 18 7.55 5.16 -1.88
CA TRP A 18 6.87 3.85 -1.80
C TRP A 18 5.73 3.83 -0.79
N TYR A 19 5.88 4.49 0.36
CA TYR A 19 4.80 4.68 1.31
C TYR A 19 3.59 5.35 0.64
N LYS A 20 3.80 6.50 -0.03
CA LYS A 20 2.73 7.25 -0.70
C LYS A 20 1.95 6.36 -1.68
N VAL A 21 2.67 5.60 -2.50
CA VAL A 21 2.06 4.74 -3.52
C VAL A 21 1.32 3.56 -2.88
N THR A 22 1.91 2.92 -1.87
CA THR A 22 1.31 1.79 -1.13
C THR A 22 0.03 2.24 -0.42
N TYR A 23 0.09 3.37 0.30
CA TYR A 23 -1.06 3.94 0.99
C TYR A 23 -2.19 4.28 0.00
N ALA A 24 -1.87 4.95 -1.11
CA ALA A 24 -2.88 5.35 -2.09
C ALA A 24 -3.58 4.15 -2.73
N HIS A 25 -2.86 3.05 -3.00
CA HIS A 25 -3.47 1.81 -3.50
C HIS A 25 -4.50 1.22 -2.52
N LEU A 26 -4.16 1.14 -1.23
CA LEU A 26 -5.05 0.60 -0.22
C LEU A 26 -6.25 1.55 0.04
N PHE A 27 -5.97 2.85 0.19
CA PHE A 27 -7.00 3.85 0.45
C PHE A 27 -8.05 3.92 -0.66
N HIS A 28 -7.61 4.00 -1.93
CA HIS A 28 -8.54 4.08 -3.05
C HIS A 28 -9.23 2.75 -3.39
N ALA A 29 -8.72 1.62 -2.88
CA ALA A 29 -9.44 0.35 -2.89
C ALA A 29 -10.51 0.25 -1.79
N GLY A 30 -10.64 1.27 -0.91
CA GLY A 30 -11.58 1.27 0.21
C GLY A 30 -11.07 0.55 1.46
N LEU A 31 -9.78 0.19 1.49
CA LEU A 31 -9.12 -0.55 2.56
C LEU A 31 -8.45 0.40 3.56
N TYR A 32 -9.26 1.26 4.18
CA TYR A 32 -8.77 2.35 5.03
C TYR A 32 -8.03 1.85 6.28
N LYS A 33 -8.44 0.70 6.82
CA LYS A 33 -7.81 0.11 8.00
C LYS A 33 -6.39 -0.35 7.65
N GLU A 34 -6.25 -1.02 6.53
CA GLU A 34 -4.99 -1.52 6.01
C GLU A 34 -4.05 -0.36 5.64
N ALA A 35 -4.58 0.71 5.04
CA ALA A 35 -3.82 1.93 4.76
C ALA A 35 -3.24 2.58 6.04
N ASN A 36 -4.01 2.61 7.14
CA ASN A 36 -3.52 3.10 8.43
C ASN A 36 -2.45 2.20 9.04
N ILE A 37 -2.60 0.87 8.92
CA ILE A 37 -1.57 -0.09 9.36
C ILE A 37 -0.27 0.16 8.60
N VAL A 38 -0.33 0.33 7.28
CA VAL A 38 0.85 0.67 6.47
C VAL A 38 1.49 1.98 6.91
N THR A 39 0.71 3.00 7.24
CA THR A 39 1.24 4.26 7.77
C THR A 39 2.06 4.04 9.04
N ASN A 40 1.55 3.24 9.98
CA ASN A 40 2.28 2.89 11.19
C ASN A 40 3.57 2.11 10.91
N ILE A 41 3.53 1.17 9.97
CA ILE A 41 4.71 0.37 9.59
C ILE A 41 5.82 1.28 9.03
N PHE A 42 5.46 2.19 8.12
CA PHE A 42 6.43 3.12 7.53
C PHE A 42 6.90 4.19 8.51
N SER A 43 6.04 4.67 9.42
CA SER A 43 6.41 5.67 10.43
C SER A 43 7.47 5.11 11.38
N ASN A 44 7.34 3.85 11.80
CA ASN A 44 8.33 3.15 12.60
C ASN A 44 9.69 3.05 11.89
N VAL A 45 9.70 2.74 10.58
CA VAL A 45 10.95 2.61 9.82
C VAL A 45 11.61 3.95 9.52
N LEU A 46 10.80 4.98 9.29
CA LEU A 46 11.25 6.34 9.01
C LEU A 46 11.51 7.17 10.28
N GLU A 47 11.28 6.58 11.46
CA GLU A 47 11.43 7.22 12.77
C GLU A 47 10.69 8.58 12.84
N CYS A 48 9.47 8.62 12.30
CA CYS A 48 8.64 9.82 12.21
C CYS A 48 7.23 9.56 12.73
N ASP A 49 6.46 10.63 12.95
CA ASP A 49 5.07 10.51 13.41
C ASP A 49 4.13 10.18 12.25
N ASP A 50 3.08 9.40 12.53
CA ASP A 50 2.04 9.06 11.54
C ASP A 50 1.42 10.33 10.88
N ALA A 51 1.32 11.42 11.65
CA ALA A 51 0.80 12.71 11.17
C ALA A 51 1.70 13.33 10.10
N ASP A 52 3.02 13.31 10.30
CA ASP A 52 3.99 13.84 9.33
C ASP A 52 3.89 13.06 8.00
N LEU A 53 3.70 11.74 8.04
CA LEU A 53 3.50 10.93 6.84
C LEU A 53 2.18 11.24 6.12
N CYS A 54 1.10 11.46 6.87
CA CYS A 54 -0.17 11.86 6.27
C CYS A 54 -0.07 13.22 5.58
N GLU A 55 0.59 14.21 6.19
CA GLU A 55 0.84 15.52 5.58
C GLU A 55 1.62 15.40 4.26
N VAL A 56 2.58 14.49 4.18
CA VAL A 56 3.37 14.23 2.97
C VAL A 56 2.49 13.71 1.82
N ILE A 57 1.45 12.93 2.10
CA ILE A 57 0.47 12.50 1.09
C ILE A 57 -0.40 13.69 0.66
N GLU A 58 -0.90 14.47 1.62
CA GLU A 58 -1.75 15.63 1.34
C GLU A 58 -1.03 16.71 0.51
N SER A 59 0.30 16.83 0.71
CA SER A 59 1.12 17.76 -0.06
C SER A 59 1.29 17.37 -1.54
N ASP A 60 1.09 16.10 -1.89
CA ASP A 60 1.33 15.55 -3.23
C ASP A 60 0.02 15.26 -3.97
N GLN A 61 -0.73 16.33 -4.19
CA GLN A 61 -2.07 16.25 -4.81
C GLN A 61 -2.04 15.67 -6.23
N ASP A 62 -0.95 15.87 -6.98
CA ASP A 62 -0.80 15.33 -8.33
C ASP A 62 -0.66 13.81 -8.31
N LEU A 63 0.20 13.27 -7.44
CA LEU A 63 0.29 11.83 -7.22
C LEU A 63 -1.05 11.27 -6.76
N TRP A 64 -1.70 11.90 -5.78
CA TRP A 64 -2.98 11.47 -5.25
C TRP A 64 -4.05 11.34 -6.34
N ASN A 65 -4.20 12.36 -7.17
CA ASN A 65 -5.16 12.35 -8.28
C ASN A 65 -4.83 11.27 -9.32
N LYS A 66 -3.55 11.07 -9.65
CA LYS A 66 -3.10 10.00 -10.55
C LYS A 66 -3.41 8.62 -10.00
N MET A 67 -3.18 8.42 -8.71
CA MET A 67 -3.45 7.15 -8.04
C MET A 67 -4.94 6.88 -7.93
N ALA A 68 -5.77 7.88 -7.61
CA ALA A 68 -7.22 7.76 -7.63
C ALA A 68 -7.74 7.27 -8.98
N MET A 69 -7.26 7.84 -10.08
CA MET A 69 -7.64 7.42 -11.44
C MET A 69 -7.17 6.00 -11.76
N ARG A 70 -5.94 5.63 -11.37
CA ARG A 70 -5.40 4.28 -11.60
C ARG A 70 -6.14 3.21 -10.80
N CYS A 71 -6.41 3.46 -9.52
CA CYS A 71 -6.98 2.47 -8.62
C CYS A 71 -8.47 2.22 -8.92
N ARG A 72 -9.22 3.26 -9.33
CA ARG A 72 -10.67 3.16 -9.62
C ARG A 72 -11.02 2.16 -10.72
N ASN A 73 -10.11 1.92 -11.65
CA ASN A 73 -10.33 1.01 -12.79
C ASN A 73 -9.85 -0.42 -12.51
N LYS A 74 -9.34 -0.69 -11.31
CA LYS A 74 -8.78 -1.98 -10.92
C LYS A 74 -9.63 -2.63 -9.83
N ALA A 75 -9.54 -3.95 -9.75
CA ALA A 75 -10.16 -4.69 -8.65
C ALA A 75 -9.47 -4.34 -7.32
N ALA A 76 -10.13 -4.58 -6.19
CA ALA A 76 -9.52 -4.34 -4.88
C ALA A 76 -8.34 -5.30 -4.69
N SER A 77 -8.50 -6.56 -5.10
CA SER A 77 -7.43 -7.57 -5.11
C SER A 77 -6.16 -7.09 -5.85
N ASP A 78 -6.31 -6.54 -7.06
CA ASP A 78 -5.20 -6.00 -7.84
C ASP A 78 -4.48 -4.87 -7.09
N ASN A 79 -5.22 -3.94 -6.49
CA ASN A 79 -4.64 -2.81 -5.75
C ASN A 79 -3.85 -3.29 -4.52
N VAL A 80 -4.35 -4.29 -3.80
CA VAL A 80 -3.63 -4.91 -2.69
C VAL A 80 -2.38 -5.63 -3.17
N TRP A 81 -2.44 -6.29 -4.34
CA TRP A 81 -1.27 -6.94 -4.94
C TRP A 81 -0.15 -5.94 -5.22
N TYR A 82 -0.47 -4.79 -5.81
CA TYR A 82 0.50 -3.72 -6.03
C TYR A 82 1.08 -3.20 -4.71
N ALA A 83 0.25 -2.99 -3.69
CA ALA A 83 0.72 -2.58 -2.38
C ALA A 83 1.72 -3.60 -1.79
N ALA A 84 1.47 -4.90 -1.96
CA ALA A 84 2.38 -5.95 -1.52
C ALA A 84 3.71 -5.92 -2.26
N ASP A 85 3.71 -5.67 -3.57
CA ASP A 85 4.94 -5.57 -4.36
C ASP A 85 5.80 -4.37 -3.92
N TYR A 86 5.19 -3.22 -3.63
CA TYR A 86 5.93 -2.07 -3.07
C TYR A 86 6.47 -2.33 -1.67
N MET A 87 5.78 -3.12 -0.84
CA MET A 87 6.30 -3.56 0.46
C MET A 87 7.51 -4.49 0.28
N ALA A 88 7.49 -5.38 -0.71
CA ALA A 88 8.63 -6.25 -1.04
C ALA A 88 9.83 -5.44 -1.59
N ASP A 89 9.59 -4.46 -2.45
CA ASP A 89 10.63 -3.54 -2.93
C ASP A 89 11.23 -2.73 -1.77
N THR A 90 10.39 -2.33 -0.83
CA THR A 90 10.83 -1.67 0.41
C THR A 90 11.72 -2.58 1.25
N ALA A 91 11.34 -3.85 1.42
CA ALA A 91 12.18 -4.83 2.10
C ALA A 91 13.55 -4.99 1.43
N ALA A 92 13.59 -5.11 0.11
CA ALA A 92 14.83 -5.24 -0.66
C ALA A 92 15.77 -4.04 -0.41
N CYS A 93 15.22 -2.83 -0.44
CA CYS A 93 15.95 -1.59 -0.14
C CYS A 93 16.51 -1.58 1.29
N LEU A 94 15.70 -1.98 2.28
CA LEU A 94 16.14 -2.07 3.67
C LEU A 94 17.28 -3.08 3.85
N PHE A 95 17.22 -4.23 3.15
CA PHE A 95 18.31 -5.20 3.14
C PHE A 95 19.59 -4.65 2.52
N GLU A 96 19.49 -3.94 1.39
CA GLU A 96 20.64 -3.30 0.73
C GLU A 96 21.36 -2.32 1.65
N PHE A 97 20.63 -1.65 2.55
CA PHE A 97 21.19 -0.71 3.53
C PHE A 97 21.53 -1.33 4.89
N GLY A 98 21.46 -2.66 5.00
CA GLY A 98 21.84 -3.38 6.21
C GLY A 98 20.81 -3.37 7.34
N ARG A 99 19.60 -2.83 7.10
CA ARG A 99 18.45 -2.86 8.02
C ARG A 99 17.70 -4.19 7.92
N LYS A 100 18.41 -5.27 8.26
CA LYS A 100 17.93 -6.65 8.02
C LYS A 100 16.68 -7.01 8.83
N LYS A 101 16.51 -6.44 10.02
CA LYS A 101 15.37 -6.74 10.87
C LYS A 101 14.10 -6.15 10.27
N GLU A 102 14.14 -4.86 9.94
CA GLU A 102 13.04 -4.13 9.32
C GLU A 102 12.74 -4.66 7.91
N GLY A 103 13.76 -5.01 7.13
CA GLY A 103 13.58 -5.68 5.85
C GLY A 103 12.83 -7.01 5.99
N GLY A 104 13.14 -7.80 7.02
CA GLY A 104 12.42 -9.04 7.32
C GLY A 104 10.94 -8.79 7.67
N GLU A 105 10.67 -7.81 8.52
CA GLU A 105 9.30 -7.40 8.88
C GLU A 105 8.51 -6.98 7.64
N PHE A 106 9.11 -6.22 6.71
CA PHE A 106 8.46 -5.82 5.46
C PHE A 106 8.20 -7.01 4.51
N CYS A 107 9.05 -8.03 4.49
CA CYS A 107 8.75 -9.27 3.76
C CYS A 107 7.52 -9.97 4.33
N GLU A 108 7.41 -10.08 5.65
CA GLU A 108 6.25 -10.69 6.30
C GLU A 108 4.96 -9.92 5.99
N TRP A 109 5.01 -8.58 6.02
CA TRP A 109 3.88 -7.75 5.63
C TRP A 109 3.51 -7.89 4.15
N ALA A 110 4.50 -7.98 3.26
CA ALA A 110 4.26 -8.20 1.84
C ALA A 110 3.56 -9.56 1.60
N GLU A 111 3.97 -10.61 2.29
CA GLU A 111 3.32 -11.92 2.23
C GLU A 111 1.87 -11.85 2.75
N GLN A 112 1.64 -11.19 3.88
CA GLN A 112 0.28 -11.00 4.43
C GLN A 112 -0.64 -10.25 3.46
N LEU A 113 -0.13 -9.20 2.80
CA LEU A 113 -0.90 -8.47 1.78
C LEU A 113 -1.17 -9.32 0.53
N ARG A 114 -0.22 -10.18 0.11
CA ARG A 114 -0.45 -11.13 -0.99
C ARG A 114 -1.54 -12.12 -0.65
N ASP A 115 -1.48 -12.74 0.52
CA ASP A 115 -2.51 -13.66 1.00
C ASP A 115 -3.87 -12.98 1.07
N PHE A 116 -3.91 -11.74 1.55
CA PHE A 116 -5.14 -10.94 1.59
C PHE A 116 -5.68 -10.63 0.19
N ALA A 117 -4.80 -10.31 -0.77
CA ALA A 117 -5.20 -10.09 -2.15
C ALA A 117 -5.78 -11.34 -2.80
N ILE A 118 -5.24 -12.54 -2.50
CA ILE A 118 -5.82 -13.83 -2.95
C ILE A 118 -7.24 -13.99 -2.40
N GLN A 119 -7.44 -13.72 -1.11
CA GLN A 119 -8.76 -13.82 -0.49
C GLN A 119 -9.77 -12.85 -1.10
N LEU A 120 -9.36 -11.62 -1.41
CA LEU A 120 -10.19 -10.64 -2.11
C LEU A 120 -10.53 -11.11 -3.53
N LEU A 121 -9.57 -11.67 -4.26
CA LEU A 121 -9.80 -12.18 -5.60
C LEU A 121 -10.86 -13.28 -5.61
N GLU A 122 -10.78 -14.23 -4.67
CA GLU A 122 -11.79 -15.29 -4.53
C GLU A 122 -13.19 -14.73 -4.22
N GLN A 123 -13.27 -13.67 -3.41
CA GLN A 123 -14.54 -13.01 -3.09
C GLN A 123 -15.12 -12.30 -4.32
N GLU A 124 -14.29 -11.54 -5.03
CA GLU A 124 -14.68 -10.84 -6.26
C GLU A 124 -15.14 -11.81 -7.36
N GLU A 125 -14.51 -12.99 -7.48
CA GLU A 125 -14.92 -14.04 -8.40
C GLU A 125 -16.30 -14.60 -8.03
N LYS A 126 -16.53 -14.90 -6.75
CA LYS A 126 -17.84 -15.38 -6.24
C LYS A 126 -18.94 -14.34 -6.48
N GLU A 127 -18.66 -13.05 -6.29
CA GLU A 127 -19.62 -11.98 -6.59
C GLU A 127 -19.94 -11.89 -8.08
N LYS A 128 -18.91 -11.95 -8.95
CA LYS A 128 -19.11 -11.98 -10.41
C LYS A 128 -19.93 -13.19 -10.87
N GLU A 129 -19.77 -14.34 -10.24
CA GLU A 129 -20.60 -15.53 -10.51
C GLU A 129 -22.03 -15.32 -10.06
N ARG A 130 -22.24 -14.78 -8.85
CA ARG A 130 -23.58 -14.44 -8.33
C ARG A 130 -24.31 -13.45 -9.24
N GLU A 131 -23.63 -12.41 -9.70
CA GLU A 131 -24.20 -11.43 -10.63
C GLU A 131 -24.59 -12.05 -11.97
N ARG A 132 -23.73 -12.93 -12.52
CA ARG A 132 -24.04 -13.68 -13.75
C ARG A 132 -25.27 -14.56 -13.57
N TRP A 133 -25.40 -15.23 -12.42
CA TRP A 133 -26.56 -16.04 -12.09
C TRP A 133 -27.82 -15.16 -12.02
N LEU A 134 -27.81 -14.08 -11.24
CA LEU A 134 -28.94 -13.16 -11.13
C LEU A 134 -29.37 -12.58 -12.48
N ARG A 135 -28.43 -12.17 -13.35
CA ARG A 135 -28.76 -11.69 -14.70
C ARG A 135 -29.42 -12.75 -15.58
N THR A 136 -29.02 -14.02 -15.43
CA THR A 136 -29.57 -15.13 -16.20
C THR A 136 -31.00 -15.48 -15.78
N TYR A 137 -31.34 -15.30 -14.50
CA TYR A 137 -32.63 -15.73 -13.95
C TYR A 137 -33.64 -14.60 -13.69
N TYR A 138 -33.21 -13.34 -13.55
CA TYR A 138 -34.10 -12.20 -13.26
C TYR A 138 -34.34 -11.25 -14.45
N VAL A 139 -33.69 -11.47 -15.60
CA VAL A 139 -34.05 -10.80 -16.85
C VAL A 139 -35.04 -11.70 -17.61
N ARG A 140 -36.29 -11.71 -17.16
CA ARG A 140 -37.43 -12.30 -17.87
C ARG A 140 -38.68 -11.47 -17.67
#